data_AF-A0A095XW40-F1
#
_entry.id   AF-A0A095XW40-F1
#
_cell.length_a   1.000
_cell.length_b   1.000
_cell.length_c   1.000
_cell.angle_alpha   90.00
_cell.angle_beta   90.00
_cell.angle_gamma   90.00
#
_symmetry.space_group_name_H-M   'P 1'
#
loop_
_entity.id
_entity.type
_entity.pdbx_description
1 polymer ?
#
loop_
_entity_poly.entity_id
_entity_poly.type
_entity_poly.pdbx_seq_one_letter_code
_entity_poly.pdbx_strand_id
1 'polypeptide(L)'
;MRYRTSLGKKSTEIRGIRRGALSVNVILVFMFLVSLVLFSMPLYRQLAYFNRDYDSLYRHDYDLASIERAFMVNAYYAIEEAYDKSKDSQEFDKLVSRENTDFYRDLIGQKYVKSPHTLYELITGDGGYYEIVKKEGYVEFYVNYYYEYKSIDRWKRKKYRLYSPFKRLGIDKSNKEKLEVKDIKSLFIELA
;
A
#
# COMPACT_ATOMS: atom_id res chain seq x y z
N MET A 1 -72.11 -13.16 -87.99
CA MET A 1 -71.35 -11.91 -88.23
C MET A 1 -70.26 -11.82 -87.16
N ARG A 2 -69.02 -12.25 -87.46
CA ARG A 2 -67.76 -11.45 -87.54
C ARG A 2 -67.62 -10.39 -86.42
N TYR A 3 -66.58 -10.33 -85.60
CA TYR A 3 -65.11 -10.30 -85.87
C TYR A 3 -64.32 -10.57 -84.56
N ARG A 4 -63.29 -11.45 -84.57
CA ARG A 4 -61.82 -11.21 -84.66
C ARG A 4 -61.08 -10.81 -83.36
N THR A 5 -60.24 -11.76 -82.92
CA THR A 5 -58.78 -11.67 -82.63
C THR A 5 -58.21 -10.58 -81.69
N SER A 6 -57.44 -11.03 -80.69
CA SER A 6 -56.03 -10.63 -80.48
C SER A 6 -55.45 -11.49 -79.34
N LEU A 7 -54.59 -12.47 -79.63
CA LEU A 7 -53.12 -12.37 -79.64
C LEU A 7 -52.51 -12.04 -78.27
N GLY A 8 -51.62 -12.94 -77.85
CA GLY A 8 -51.12 -13.09 -76.49
C GLY A 8 -50.29 -11.93 -75.95
N LYS A 9 -49.97 -12.03 -74.66
CA LYS A 9 -48.73 -11.47 -74.14
C LYS A 9 -48.11 -12.37 -73.08
N LYS A 10 -46.85 -12.65 -73.37
CA LYS A 10 -45.81 -13.30 -72.59
C LYS A 10 -45.60 -12.62 -71.23
N SER A 11 -45.28 -13.48 -70.26
CA SER A 11 -44.08 -13.41 -69.42
C SER A 11 -43.96 -12.35 -68.32
N THR A 12 -43.61 -12.90 -67.16
CA THR A 12 -42.63 -12.41 -66.17
C THR A 12 -43.03 -11.28 -65.23
N GLU A 13 -42.56 -11.50 -64.00
CA GLU A 13 -42.44 -10.55 -62.90
C GLU A 13 -43.77 -10.25 -62.20
N ILE A 14 -43.87 -10.41 -60.87
CA ILE A 14 -42.98 -9.73 -59.93
C ILE A 14 -42.56 -10.68 -58.79
N ARG A 15 -41.27 -11.04 -58.79
CA ARG A 15 -40.50 -11.33 -57.57
C ARG A 15 -40.53 -10.06 -56.71
N GLY A 16 -41.59 -9.88 -55.94
CA GLY A 16 -41.90 -8.61 -55.28
C GLY A 16 -41.97 -8.67 -53.78
N ILE A 17 -41.59 -9.76 -53.11
CA ILE A 17 -41.73 -9.85 -51.65
C ILE A 17 -40.56 -10.64 -51.07
N ARG A 18 -39.35 -10.05 -51.09
CA ARG A 18 -38.22 -10.49 -50.24
C ARG A 18 -37.07 -9.47 -50.13
N ARG A 19 -37.24 -8.23 -50.59
CA ARG A 19 -36.24 -7.15 -50.43
C ARG A 19 -36.49 -6.26 -49.20
N GLY A 20 -37.69 -6.27 -48.61
CA GLY A 20 -38.05 -5.42 -47.46
C GLY A 20 -37.80 -6.01 -46.06
N ALA A 21 -37.55 -7.32 -45.92
CA ALA A 21 -37.32 -7.95 -44.62
C ALA A 21 -35.83 -7.92 -44.18
N LEU A 22 -34.92 -7.92 -45.15
CA LEU A 22 -33.47 -7.89 -44.91
C LEU A 22 -33.03 -6.54 -44.34
N SER A 23 -33.65 -5.43 -44.77
CA SER A 23 -33.39 -4.08 -44.24
C SER A 23 -33.85 -3.92 -42.80
N VAL A 24 -35.03 -4.44 -42.44
CA VAL A 24 -35.57 -4.35 -41.07
C VAL A 24 -34.72 -5.15 -40.07
N ASN A 25 -34.29 -6.35 -40.45
CA ASN A 25 -33.42 -7.17 -39.61
C ASN A 25 -32.04 -6.51 -39.40
N VAL A 26 -31.48 -5.86 -40.42
CA VAL A 26 -30.22 -5.09 -40.29
C VAL A 26 -30.41 -3.88 -39.36
N ILE A 27 -31.53 -3.16 -39.47
CA ILE A 27 -31.84 -2.04 -38.58
C ILE A 27 -32.01 -2.53 -37.13
N LEU A 28 -32.72 -3.63 -36.90
CA LEU A 28 -32.90 -4.21 -35.56
C LEU A 28 -31.57 -4.67 -34.94
N VAL A 29 -30.70 -5.31 -35.72
CA VAL A 29 -29.35 -5.69 -35.27
C VAL A 29 -28.52 -4.45 -34.96
N PHE A 30 -28.61 -3.40 -35.77
CA PHE A 30 -27.90 -2.15 -35.52
C PHE A 30 -28.43 -1.45 -34.25
N MET A 31 -29.74 -1.38 -34.06
CA MET A 31 -30.34 -0.85 -32.83
C MET A 31 -29.95 -1.68 -31.62
N PHE A 32 -29.93 -3.01 -31.72
CA PHE A 32 -29.46 -3.89 -30.66
C PHE A 32 -27.99 -3.66 -30.32
N LEU A 33 -27.11 -3.52 -31.31
CA LEU A 33 -25.68 -3.23 -31.10
C LEU A 33 -25.48 -1.85 -30.46
N VAL A 34 -26.21 -0.83 -30.91
CA VAL A 34 -26.16 0.51 -30.31
C VAL A 34 -26.66 0.47 -28.87
N SER A 35 -27.77 -0.21 -28.59
CA SER A 35 -28.28 -0.43 -27.23
C SER A 35 -27.29 -1.21 -26.35
N LEU A 36 -26.62 -2.23 -26.89
CA LEU A 36 -25.59 -3.00 -26.18
C LEU A 36 -24.39 -2.12 -25.82
N VAL A 37 -23.93 -1.29 -26.75
CA VAL A 37 -22.84 -0.33 -26.51
C VAL A 37 -23.25 0.68 -25.42
N LEU A 38 -24.44 1.28 -25.55
CA LEU A 38 -24.96 2.23 -24.56
C LEU A 38 -25.15 1.59 -23.18
N PHE A 39 -25.56 0.32 -23.12
CA PHE A 39 -25.70 -0.41 -21.87
C PHE A 39 -24.34 -0.80 -21.26
N SER A 40 -23.35 -1.09 -22.09
CA SER A 40 -21.99 -1.43 -21.64
C SER A 40 -21.16 -0.23 -21.19
N MET A 41 -21.46 0.99 -21.66
CA MET A 41 -20.71 2.20 -21.31
C MET A 41 -20.71 2.52 -19.79
N PRO A 42 -21.86 2.51 -19.08
CA PRO A 42 -21.89 2.67 -17.63
C PRO A 42 -21.08 1.59 -16.90
N LEU A 43 -21.18 0.33 -17.33
CA LEU A 43 -20.43 -0.80 -16.79
C LEU A 43 -18.93 -0.61 -16.95
N TYR A 44 -18.47 -0.20 -18.14
CA TYR A 44 -17.06 0.09 -18.40
C TYR A 44 -16.55 1.24 -17.53
N ARG A 45 -17.33 2.32 -17.39
CA ARG A 45 -16.98 3.43 -16.49
C ARG A 45 -16.87 2.97 -15.04
N GLN A 46 -17.84 2.20 -14.55
CA GLN A 46 -17.79 1.65 -13.19
C GLN A 46 -16.59 0.75 -12.98
N LEU A 47 -16.24 -0.10 -13.95
CA LEU A 47 -15.05 -0.95 -13.89
C LEU A 47 -13.75 -0.13 -13.87
N ALA A 48 -13.69 0.94 -14.66
CA ALA A 48 -12.54 1.85 -14.69
C ALA A 48 -12.38 2.61 -13.37
N TYR A 49 -13.48 3.07 -12.76
CA TYR A 49 -13.45 3.68 -11.43
C TYR A 49 -13.03 2.67 -10.36
N PHE A 50 -13.59 1.46 -10.40
CA PHE A 50 -13.23 0.39 -9.48
C PHE A 50 -11.74 0.05 -9.56
N ASN A 51 -11.19 -0.16 -10.76
CA ASN A 51 -9.77 -0.43 -10.94
C ASN A 51 -8.89 0.72 -10.44
N ARG A 52 -9.27 1.97 -10.71
CA ARG A 52 -8.52 3.14 -10.25
C ARG A 52 -8.46 3.24 -8.73
N ASP A 53 -9.61 3.02 -8.08
CA ASP A 53 -9.72 3.12 -6.63
C ASP A 53 -9.02 1.92 -5.96
N TYR A 54 -9.14 0.72 -6.55
CA TYR A 54 -8.46 -0.48 -6.07
C TYR A 54 -6.93 -0.40 -6.23
N ASP A 55 -6.43 0.07 -7.37
CA ASP A 55 -4.99 0.33 -7.57
C ASP A 55 -4.46 1.36 -6.58
N SER A 56 -5.26 2.38 -6.23
CA SER A 56 -4.86 3.37 -5.23
C SER A 56 -4.76 2.78 -3.82
N LEU A 57 -5.66 1.85 -3.46
CA LEU A 57 -5.62 1.14 -2.19
C LEU A 57 -4.44 0.18 -2.11
N TYR A 58 -4.09 -0.51 -3.20
CA TYR A 58 -2.91 -1.37 -3.24
C TYR A 58 -1.61 -0.60 -3.13
N ARG A 59 -1.50 0.55 -3.83
CA ARG A 59 -0.35 1.45 -3.69
C ARG A 59 -0.21 1.95 -2.26
N HIS A 60 -1.32 2.29 -1.62
CA HIS A 60 -1.33 2.66 -0.20
C HIS A 60 -0.74 1.56 0.68
N ASP A 61 -1.26 0.33 0.59
CA ASP A 61 -0.81 -0.77 1.45
C ASP A 61 0.68 -1.10 1.20
N TYR A 62 1.12 -0.97 -0.05
CA TYR A 62 2.53 -1.09 -0.43
C TYR A 62 3.40 0.02 0.18
N ASP A 63 2.99 1.27 0.08
CA ASP A 63 3.75 2.42 0.60
C ASP A 63 3.86 2.35 2.13
N LEU A 64 2.78 1.96 2.81
CA LEU A 64 2.76 1.78 4.26
C LEU A 64 3.65 0.61 4.70
N ALA A 65 3.63 -0.52 3.97
CA ALA A 65 4.56 -1.61 4.21
C ALA A 65 6.03 -1.23 3.92
N SER A 66 6.27 -0.40 2.91
CA SER A 66 7.61 0.09 2.54
C SER A 66 8.20 0.95 3.65
N ILE A 67 7.41 1.89 4.18
CA ILE A 67 7.88 2.76 5.27
C ILE A 67 8.08 2.01 6.59
N GLU A 68 7.25 1.01 6.89
CA GLU A 68 7.48 0.09 8.02
C GLU A 68 8.83 -0.62 7.90
N ARG A 69 9.17 -1.12 6.71
CA ARG A 69 10.47 -1.76 6.47
C ARG A 69 11.63 -0.78 6.59
N ALA A 70 11.49 0.43 6.06
CA ALA A 70 12.51 1.48 6.18
C ALA A 70 12.78 1.83 7.65
N PHE A 71 11.71 1.92 8.45
CA PHE A 71 11.82 2.12 9.89
C PHE A 71 12.57 0.98 10.58
N MET A 72 12.26 -0.28 10.26
CA MET A 72 12.99 -1.43 10.85
C MET A 72 14.48 -1.39 10.50
N VAL A 73 14.84 -1.05 9.26
CA VAL A 73 16.24 -0.90 8.84
C VAL A 73 16.93 0.23 9.61
N ASN A 74 16.28 1.37 9.77
CA ASN A 74 16.79 2.47 10.61
C ASN A 74 17.01 2.04 12.05
N ALA A 75 16.08 1.28 12.63
CA ALA A 75 16.21 0.76 13.98
C ALA A 75 17.45 -0.14 14.11
N TYR A 76 17.71 -1.03 13.14
CA TYR A 76 18.89 -1.88 13.17
C TYR A 76 20.20 -1.09 13.20
N TYR A 77 20.33 -0.07 12.34
CA TYR A 77 21.51 0.80 12.34
C TYR A 77 21.65 1.61 13.63
N ALA A 78 20.54 2.15 14.16
CA ALA A 78 20.58 2.91 15.41
C ALA A 78 21.00 2.03 16.60
N ILE A 79 20.55 0.77 16.62
CA ILE A 79 20.94 -0.20 17.65
C ILE A 79 22.43 -0.55 17.55
N GLU A 80 22.92 -0.81 16.34
CA GLU A 80 24.34 -1.08 16.10
C GLU A 80 25.20 0.11 16.54
N GLU A 81 24.83 1.33 16.18
CA GLU A 81 25.54 2.55 16.57
C GLU A 81 25.51 2.79 18.09
N ALA A 82 24.35 2.61 18.73
CA ALA A 82 24.22 2.74 20.18
C ALA A 82 25.01 1.65 20.92
N TYR A 83 25.03 0.43 20.36
CA TYR A 83 25.87 -0.64 20.86
C TYR A 83 27.33 -0.24 20.76
N ASP A 84 27.82 0.16 19.58
CA ASP A 84 29.21 0.56 19.35
C ASP A 84 29.69 1.68 20.29
N LYS A 85 28.82 2.67 20.55
CA LYS A 85 29.09 3.78 21.47
C LYS A 85 29.06 3.42 22.96
N SER A 86 28.47 2.29 23.33
CA SER A 86 28.34 1.87 24.73
C SER A 86 29.35 0.79 25.11
N LYS A 87 29.89 0.89 26.33
CA LYS A 87 30.79 -0.13 26.89
C LYS A 87 30.04 -1.21 27.65
N ASP A 88 28.84 -0.87 28.14
CA ASP A 88 28.04 -1.78 28.94
C ASP A 88 26.54 -1.47 28.86
N SER A 89 25.76 -2.31 29.55
CA SER A 89 24.30 -2.14 29.60
C SER A 89 23.86 -0.81 30.17
N GLN A 90 24.61 -0.21 31.10
CA GLN A 90 24.22 1.04 31.75
C GLN A 90 24.41 2.22 30.80
N GLU A 91 25.51 2.26 30.07
CA GLU A 91 25.75 3.26 29.01
C GLU A 91 24.76 3.09 27.87
N PHE A 92 24.49 1.86 27.41
CA PHE A 92 23.48 1.60 26.39
C PHE A 92 22.10 2.07 26.84
N ASP A 93 21.69 1.71 28.06
CA ASP A 93 20.40 2.08 28.63
C ASP A 93 20.23 3.60 28.82
N LYS A 94 21.32 4.37 28.86
CA LYS A 94 21.30 5.84 28.83
C LYS A 94 21.13 6.38 27.41
N LEU A 95 21.77 5.76 26.42
CA LEU A 95 21.64 6.15 25.01
C LEU A 95 20.21 5.94 24.49
N VAL A 96 19.56 4.85 24.89
CA VAL A 96 18.16 4.56 24.52
C VAL A 96 17.15 5.12 25.53
N SER A 97 17.60 5.91 26.50
CA SER A 97 16.70 6.50 27.50
C SER A 97 15.81 7.56 26.86
N ARG A 98 14.62 7.74 27.43
CA ARG A 98 13.68 8.79 27.03
C ARG A 98 14.30 10.20 27.03
N GLU A 99 15.23 10.46 27.94
CA GLU A 99 15.94 11.74 28.09
C GLU A 99 16.92 11.99 26.94
N ASN A 100 17.44 10.93 26.33
CA ASN A 100 18.30 11.00 25.18
C ASN A 100 17.47 10.96 23.89
N THR A 101 17.18 12.14 23.35
CA THR A 101 16.36 12.30 22.15
C THR A 101 17.12 12.01 20.86
N ASP A 102 18.46 11.91 20.91
CA ASP A 102 19.29 11.72 19.71
C ASP A 102 19.07 10.33 19.09
N PHE A 103 19.03 9.27 19.92
CA PHE A 103 18.76 7.91 19.46
C PHE A 103 17.41 7.84 18.71
N TYR A 104 16.39 8.45 19.29
CA TYR A 104 15.05 8.48 18.72
C TYR A 104 14.94 9.37 17.49
N ARG A 105 15.70 10.47 17.44
CA ARG A 105 15.83 11.31 16.25
C ARG A 105 16.46 10.55 15.08
N ASP A 106 17.49 9.74 15.34
CA ASP A 106 18.13 8.93 14.32
C ASP A 106 17.25 7.78 13.85
N LEU A 107 16.46 7.20 14.76
CA LEU A 107 15.45 6.19 14.48
C LEU A 107 14.32 6.74 13.56
N ILE A 108 13.88 7.98 13.80
CA ILE A 108 12.86 8.67 12.98
C ILE A 108 13.41 9.34 11.73
N GLY A 109 14.74 9.49 11.63
CA GLY A 109 15.38 10.01 10.44
C GLY A 109 15.07 9.14 9.23
N GLN A 110 14.28 9.64 8.29
CA GLN A 110 13.92 8.96 7.04
C GLN A 110 15.13 8.85 6.08
N LYS A 111 16.13 8.03 6.44
CA LYS A 111 17.39 7.86 5.69
C LYS A 111 17.19 7.08 4.38
N TYR A 112 16.25 6.12 4.33
CA TYR A 112 16.16 5.14 3.24
C TYR A 112 14.91 5.24 2.36
N VAL A 113 13.84 5.89 2.83
CA VAL A 113 12.62 6.11 2.04
C VAL A 113 12.17 7.53 2.28
N LYS A 114 12.14 8.34 1.21
CA LYS A 114 11.54 9.67 1.21
C LYS A 114 10.31 9.63 0.31
N SER A 115 9.15 9.83 0.90
CA SER A 115 7.91 10.05 0.15
C SER A 115 7.18 11.23 0.77
N PRO A 116 6.65 12.15 -0.05
CA PRO A 116 5.88 13.30 0.44
C PRO A 116 4.51 12.91 1.00
N HIS A 117 4.13 11.64 0.90
CA HIS A 117 2.81 11.12 1.26
C HIS A 117 2.84 10.19 2.47
N THR A 118 4.04 9.85 2.96
CA THR A 118 4.20 8.89 4.05
C THR A 118 5.13 9.45 5.11
N LEU A 119 4.68 9.43 6.36
CA LEU A 119 5.45 9.82 7.53
C LEU A 119 5.37 8.71 8.56
N TYR A 120 6.38 8.60 9.41
CA TYR A 120 6.22 7.94 10.69
C TYR A 120 6.77 8.86 11.78
N GLU A 121 6.09 8.85 12.91
CA GLU A 121 6.49 9.63 14.07
C GLU A 121 6.49 8.71 15.29
N LEU A 122 7.36 9.02 16.24
CA LEU A 122 7.27 8.44 17.58
C LEU A 122 6.14 9.15 18.32
N ILE A 123 5.35 8.39 19.08
CA ILE A 123 4.31 9.02 19.89
C ILE A 123 4.98 9.73 21.05
N THR A 124 5.13 11.03 20.85
CA THR A 124 5.49 11.95 21.90
C THR A 124 4.19 12.52 22.45
N GLY A 125 3.64 11.97 23.55
CA GLY A 125 2.48 12.58 24.23
C GLY A 125 2.72 14.07 24.52
N ASP A 126 1.66 14.86 24.74
CA ASP A 126 1.66 16.34 24.86
C ASP A 126 3.01 16.93 25.37
N GLY A 127 3.93 17.19 24.44
CA GLY A 127 5.25 17.78 24.70
C GLY A 127 6.50 16.88 24.79
N GLY A 128 6.49 15.59 24.44
CA GLY A 128 7.73 14.76 24.40
C GLY A 128 7.54 13.25 24.46
N TYR A 129 8.63 12.47 24.50
CA TYR A 129 8.67 11.00 24.40
C TYR A 129 8.02 10.19 25.56
N TYR A 130 6.83 10.58 26.03
CA TYR A 130 6.15 9.98 27.21
C TYR A 130 5.76 8.52 27.04
N GLU A 131 5.56 8.04 25.81
CA GLU A 131 5.19 6.63 25.56
C GLU A 131 6.39 5.68 25.52
N ILE A 132 7.59 6.19 25.77
CA ILE A 132 8.81 5.38 25.91
C ILE A 132 8.90 4.86 27.34
N VAL A 133 8.58 3.58 27.51
CA VAL A 133 8.55 2.90 28.80
C VAL A 133 9.80 2.06 28.96
N LYS A 134 10.69 2.49 29.85
CA LYS A 134 11.85 1.69 30.25
C LYS A 134 11.42 0.60 31.24
N LYS A 135 11.83 -0.63 30.98
CA LYS A 135 11.67 -1.79 31.87
C LYS A 135 13.02 -2.45 32.10
N GLU A 136 13.05 -3.45 32.98
CA GLU A 136 14.27 -4.19 33.23
C GLU A 136 14.70 -4.98 31.99
N GLY A 137 15.81 -4.55 31.37
CA GLY A 137 16.43 -5.23 30.23
C GLY A 137 15.92 -4.83 28.85
N TYR A 138 14.91 -3.97 28.76
CA TYR A 138 14.38 -3.49 27.49
C TYR A 138 13.62 -2.17 27.62
N VAL A 139 13.40 -1.52 26.48
CA VAL A 139 12.56 -0.34 26.32
C VAL A 139 11.40 -0.68 25.40
N GLU A 140 10.20 -0.20 25.73
CA GLU A 140 9.04 -0.26 24.85
C GLU A 140 8.66 1.14 24.38
N PHE A 141 8.22 1.27 23.15
CA PHE A 141 7.72 2.54 22.60
C PHE A 141 6.75 2.29 21.46
N TYR A 142 5.95 3.31 21.12
CA TYR A 142 5.00 3.25 20.02
C TYR A 142 5.43 4.14 18.86
N VAL A 143 5.11 3.69 17.66
CA VAL A 143 5.33 4.41 16.40
C VAL A 143 3.99 4.47 15.68
N ASN A 144 3.62 5.66 15.23
CA ASN A 144 2.53 5.84 14.29
C ASN A 144 3.10 5.98 12.89
N TYR A 145 2.52 5.23 11.96
CA TYR A 145 2.75 5.34 10.52
C TYR A 145 1.55 6.05 9.92
N TYR A 146 1.79 7.11 9.18
CA TYR A 146 0.77 7.89 8.49
C TYR A 146 0.99 7.82 7.00
N TYR A 147 -0.13 7.72 6.30
CA TYR A 147 -0.21 7.94 4.87
C TYR A 147 -1.28 8.99 4.62
N GLU A 148 -0.90 10.06 3.92
CA GLU A 148 -1.82 11.08 3.45
C GLU A 148 -1.61 11.33 1.96
N TYR A 149 -2.62 10.99 1.16
CA TYR A 149 -2.65 11.34 -0.25
C TYR A 149 -4.06 11.67 -0.71
N LYS A 150 -4.25 12.90 -1.19
CA LYS A 150 -5.55 13.43 -1.61
C LYS A 150 -6.57 13.40 -0.46
N SER A 151 -7.64 12.61 -0.59
CA SER A 151 -8.69 12.45 0.42
C SER A 151 -8.55 11.17 1.25
N ILE A 152 -7.44 10.45 1.11
CA ILE A 152 -7.16 9.22 1.85
C ILE A 152 -6.21 9.57 2.98
N ASP A 153 -6.73 9.51 4.20
CA ASP A 153 -5.98 9.57 5.45
C ASP A 153 -6.05 8.20 6.13
N ARG A 154 -4.88 7.62 6.38
CA ARG A 154 -4.75 6.34 7.06
C ARG A 154 -3.59 6.40 8.02
N TRP A 155 -3.81 5.84 9.21
CA TRP A 155 -2.79 5.69 10.22
C TRP A 155 -2.76 4.26 10.74
N LYS A 156 -1.58 3.84 11.16
CA LYS A 156 -1.35 2.56 11.81
C LYS A 156 -0.41 2.77 12.98
N ARG A 157 -0.78 2.24 14.14
CA ARG A 157 0.07 2.24 15.33
C ARG A 157 0.69 0.88 15.53
N LYS A 158 1.99 0.85 15.82
CA LYS A 158 2.68 -0.36 16.25
C LYS A 158 3.45 -0.11 17.53
N LYS A 159 3.53 -1.14 18.36
CA LYS A 159 4.35 -1.15 19.56
C LYS A 159 5.63 -1.91 19.29
N TYR A 160 6.75 -1.36 19.71
CA TYR A 160 8.06 -2.00 19.57
C TYR A 160 8.72 -2.21 20.93
N ARG A 161 9.57 -3.22 20.98
CA ARG A 161 10.42 -3.53 22.11
C ARG A 161 11.87 -3.61 21.64
N LEU A 162 12.73 -2.85 22.32
CA LEU A 162 14.17 -2.85 22.12
C LEU A 162 14.87 -3.43 23.35
N TYR A 163 15.56 -4.55 23.17
CA TYR A 163 16.37 -5.17 24.21
C TYR A 163 17.78 -4.57 24.28
N SER A 164 18.34 -4.53 25.48
CA SER A 164 19.76 -4.25 25.67
C SER A 164 20.61 -5.42 25.16
N PRO A 165 21.56 -5.21 24.24
CA PRO A 165 22.44 -6.27 23.73
C PRO A 165 23.18 -7.01 24.85
N PHE A 166 23.75 -6.26 25.80
CA PHE A 166 24.50 -6.79 26.94
C PHE A 166 23.66 -7.72 27.83
N LYS A 167 22.39 -7.36 28.07
CA LYS A 167 21.51 -8.15 28.94
C LYS A 167 20.89 -9.33 28.21
N ARG A 168 20.46 -9.14 26.96
CA ARG A 168 19.73 -10.15 26.19
C ARG A 168 20.63 -11.24 25.62
N LEU A 169 21.83 -10.85 25.17
CA LEU A 169 22.80 -11.76 24.56
C LEU A 169 23.89 -12.19 25.55
N GLY A 170 23.89 -11.64 26.77
CA GLY A 170 24.90 -11.97 27.79
C GLY A 170 26.31 -11.50 27.43
N ILE A 171 26.43 -10.44 26.62
CA ILE A 171 27.73 -9.93 26.18
C ILE A 171 28.48 -9.34 27.37
N ASP A 172 29.69 -9.85 27.61
CA ASP A 172 30.60 -9.34 28.62
C ASP A 172 31.21 -8.00 28.17
N LYS A 173 31.33 -7.07 29.12
CA LYS A 173 32.01 -5.77 28.94
C LYS A 173 33.46 -5.94 28.52
N SER A 174 34.10 -7.05 28.90
CA SER A 174 35.51 -7.33 28.64
C SER A 174 35.80 -7.81 27.21
N ASN A 175 34.83 -8.43 26.53
CA ASN A 175 34.96 -8.94 25.18
C ASN A 175 33.72 -8.57 24.35
N LYS A 176 33.73 -7.33 23.86
CA LYS A 176 32.63 -6.75 23.08
C LYS A 176 32.74 -7.19 21.61
N GLU A 177 32.14 -8.32 21.30
CA GLU A 177 32.06 -8.85 19.93
C GLU A 177 31.13 -8.01 19.05
N LYS A 178 31.36 -8.00 17.73
CA LYS A 178 30.43 -7.34 16.81
C LYS A 178 29.11 -8.10 16.77
N LEU A 179 28.00 -7.38 16.75
CA LEU A 179 26.68 -7.97 16.60
C LEU A 179 26.50 -8.53 15.19
N GLU A 180 26.06 -9.78 15.07
CA GLU A 180 25.64 -10.30 13.78
C GLU A 180 24.25 -9.75 13.41
N VAL A 181 23.90 -9.79 12.12
CA VAL A 181 22.58 -9.36 11.63
C VAL A 181 21.44 -10.09 12.35
N LYS A 182 21.64 -11.37 12.69
CA LYS A 182 20.65 -12.17 13.43
C LYS A 182 20.44 -11.64 14.85
N ASP A 183 21.52 -11.23 15.51
CA ASP A 183 21.49 -10.70 16.87
C ASP A 183 20.75 -9.37 16.89
N ILE A 184 21.10 -8.44 15.98
CA ILE A 184 20.44 -7.14 15.85
C ILE A 184 18.93 -7.31 15.64
N LYS A 185 18.52 -8.23 14.75
CA LYS A 185 17.09 -8.53 14.54
C LYS A 185 16.41 -9.08 15.78
N SER A 186 17.11 -9.86 16.61
CA SER A 186 16.55 -10.41 17.85
C SER A 186 16.36 -9.36 18.96
N LEU A 187 17.10 -8.25 18.86
CA LEU A 187 17.05 -7.16 19.83
C LEU A 187 15.87 -6.22 19.60
N PHE A 188 15.28 -6.21 18.40
CA PHE A 188 14.18 -5.32 18.04
C PHE A 188 12.95 -6.10 17.61
N ILE A 189 11.91 -6.08 18.44
CA ILE A 189 10.70 -6.90 18.27
C ILE A 189 9.48 -5.99 18.11
N GLU A 190 8.70 -6.23 17.06
CA GLU A 190 7.34 -5.71 16.93
C GLU A 190 6.40 -6.51 17.84
N LEU A 191 5.66 -5.80 18.69
CA LEU A 191 4.65 -6.38 19.58
C LEU A 191 3.27 -6.22 18.92
N ALA A 192 2.46 -7.28 18.99
CA ALA A 192 1.08 -7.31 18.52
C ALA A 192 0.15 -6.44 19.39
#